data_AF-A0A6G8JJ01-F1
#
_entry.id   AF-A0A6G8JJ01-F1
#
_cell.length_a   1.000
_cell.length_b   1.000
_cell.length_c   1.000
_cell.angle_alpha   90.00
_cell.angle_beta   90.00
_cell.angle_gamma   90.00
#
_symmetry.space_group_name_H-M   'P 1'
#
loop_
_entity.id
_entity.type
_entity.pdbx_description
1 polymer ?
#
loop_
_entity_poly.entity_id
_entity_poly.type
_entity_poly.pdbx_seq_one_letter_code
_entity_poly.pdbx_strand_id
1 'polypeptide(L)'
;MMKSLSIIAIFSMFLTACAGKPVSYLPKSSSPIVNIEANIADHIELETDNKQFATTNSSEFPLNIAYKLFWYDKDGVTQSFNNTDSTPWQYLWLQPKQKQFVTLTKPTPESISYRLYLRGNR
;
A
#
# COMPACT_ATOMS: atom_id res chain seq x y z
N MET A 1 -35.50 27.19 37.72
CA MET A 1 -35.09 25.98 36.96
C MET A 1 -34.43 26.25 35.59
N MET A 2 -34.23 27.51 35.16
CA MET A 2 -33.66 27.84 33.81
C MET A 2 -32.14 28.00 33.75
N LYS A 3 -31.43 28.11 34.88
CA LYS A 3 -29.96 28.32 34.89
C LYS A 3 -29.16 27.04 34.57
N SER A 4 -29.69 25.87 34.89
CA SER A 4 -28.98 24.59 34.69
C SER A 4 -28.96 24.13 33.23
N LEU A 5 -30.01 24.43 32.46
CA LEU A 5 -30.08 24.05 31.03
C LEU A 5 -29.07 24.81 30.18
N SER A 6 -28.77 26.07 30.54
CA SER A 6 -27.84 26.91 29.78
C SER A 6 -26.39 26.42 29.86
N ILE A 7 -26.02 25.74 30.96
CA ILE A 7 -24.66 25.20 31.15
C ILE A 7 -24.46 23.95 30.28
N ILE A 8 -25.49 23.11 30.14
CA ILE A 8 -25.44 21.88 29.33
C ILE A 8 -25.29 22.24 27.84
N ALA A 9 -25.96 23.29 27.36
CA ALA A 9 -25.86 23.76 25.98
C ALA A 9 -24.45 24.29 25.62
N ILE A 10 -23.76 24.92 26.57
CA ILE A 10 -22.37 25.40 26.35
C ILE A 10 -21.40 24.22 26.26
N PHE A 11 -21.59 23.18 27.07
CA PHE A 11 -20.76 21.96 26.99
C PHE A 11 -20.95 21.18 25.69
N SER A 12 -22.15 21.22 25.08
CA SER A 12 -22.38 20.55 23.78
C SER A 12 -21.61 21.17 22.59
N MET A 13 -21.12 22.41 22.69
CA MET A 13 -20.28 23.01 21.64
C MET A 13 -18.87 22.43 21.60
N PHE A 14 -18.39 21.80 22.67
CA PHE A 14 -17.06 21.18 22.74
C PHE A 14 -17.01 19.75 22.15
N LEU A 15 -18.14 19.19 21.70
CA LEU A 15 -18.21 17.85 21.09
C LEU A 15 -17.78 17.79 19.61
N THR A 16 -17.42 18.91 18.98
CA THR A 16 -17.06 18.95 17.55
C THR A 16 -15.62 18.50 17.25
N ALA A 17 -14.83 18.11 18.26
CA ALA A 17 -13.42 17.81 18.14
C ALA A 17 -13.07 16.48 17.43
N CYS A 18 -14.04 15.59 17.17
CA CYS A 18 -13.77 14.30 16.51
C CYS A 18 -14.09 14.27 15.01
N ALA A 19 -14.58 15.37 14.42
CA ALA A 19 -14.86 15.45 12.97
C ALA A 19 -13.63 15.88 12.14
N GLY A 20 -12.44 15.90 12.73
CA GLY A 20 -11.20 16.15 12.00
C GLY A 20 -10.96 15.05 10.97
N LYS A 21 -10.76 15.44 9.70
CA LYS A 21 -10.39 14.49 8.64
C LYS A 21 -9.21 13.64 9.12
N PRO A 22 -9.26 12.31 9.00
CA PRO A 22 -8.16 11.47 9.44
C PRO A 22 -6.89 11.91 8.71
N VAL A 23 -5.83 12.11 9.48
CA VAL A 23 -4.51 12.40 8.92
C VAL A 23 -4.09 11.16 8.15
N SER A 24 -3.88 11.27 6.84
CA SER A 24 -3.40 10.14 6.05
C SER A 24 -2.00 9.77 6.52
N TYR A 25 -1.83 8.53 7.00
CA TYR A 25 -0.53 8.00 7.44
C TYR A 25 0.37 7.59 6.28
N LEU A 26 -0.12 7.69 5.04
CA LEU A 26 0.67 7.44 3.86
C LEU A 26 1.51 8.69 3.55
N PRO A 27 2.76 8.51 3.09
CA PRO A 27 3.55 9.62 2.62
C PRO A 27 2.77 10.33 1.50
N LYS A 28 2.74 11.67 1.54
CA LYS A 28 2.10 12.50 0.48
C LYS A 28 2.79 12.38 -0.88
N SER A 29 3.89 11.63 -0.95
CA SER A 29 4.59 11.31 -2.17
C SER A 29 3.79 10.29 -2.97
N SER A 30 3.73 10.46 -4.29
CA SER A 30 3.16 9.45 -5.20
C SER A 30 4.05 8.21 -5.37
N SER A 31 5.24 8.20 -4.76
CA SER A 31 6.15 7.06 -4.78
C SER A 31 5.51 5.83 -4.15
N PRO A 32 5.60 4.64 -4.78
CA PRO A 32 5.11 3.41 -4.20
C PRO A 32 5.75 3.12 -2.83
N ILE A 33 4.97 2.47 -1.96
CA ILE A 33 5.48 1.97 -0.68
C ILE A 33 5.91 0.52 -0.88
N VAL A 34 7.12 0.18 -0.47
CA VAL A 34 7.66 -1.17 -0.65
C VAL A 34 7.92 -1.81 0.71
N ASN A 35 7.46 -3.04 0.87
CA ASN A 35 7.73 -3.89 2.02
C ASN A 35 8.34 -5.21 1.52
N ILE A 36 9.59 -5.47 1.87
CA ILE A 36 10.32 -6.70 1.50
C ILE A 36 10.59 -7.48 2.78
N GLU A 37 10.29 -8.78 2.80
CA GLU A 37 10.67 -9.64 3.93
C GLU A 37 12.20 -9.78 4.02
N ALA A 38 12.71 -9.80 5.25
CA ALA A 38 14.15 -9.77 5.52
C ALA A 38 14.93 -10.94 4.89
N ASN A 39 14.30 -12.11 4.72
CA ASN A 39 14.95 -13.29 4.15
C ASN A 39 15.25 -13.19 2.65
N ILE A 40 14.68 -12.21 1.93
CA ILE A 40 14.96 -11.99 0.51
C ILE A 40 15.52 -10.59 0.22
N ALA A 41 15.52 -9.68 1.20
CA ALA A 41 15.89 -8.28 1.00
C ALA A 41 17.29 -8.10 0.41
N ASP A 42 18.27 -8.90 0.86
CA ASP A 42 19.66 -8.81 0.38
C ASP A 42 19.91 -9.63 -0.90
N HIS A 43 18.89 -10.32 -1.41
CA HIS A 43 19.00 -11.21 -2.57
C HIS A 43 18.30 -10.67 -3.81
N ILE A 44 17.62 -9.52 -3.68
CA ILE A 44 16.89 -8.91 -4.78
C ILE A 44 17.20 -7.42 -4.89
N GLU A 45 17.12 -6.92 -6.11
CA GLU A 45 17.04 -5.50 -6.40
C GLU A 45 15.64 -5.18 -6.93
N LEU A 46 15.04 -4.09 -6.46
CA LEU A 46 13.68 -3.70 -6.83
C LEU A 46 13.67 -2.27 -7.37
N GLU A 47 13.13 -2.13 -8.57
CA GLU A 47 12.82 -0.85 -9.19
C GLU A 47 11.30 -0.71 -9.28
N THR A 48 10.76 0.44 -8.86
CA THR A 48 9.31 0.69 -8.88
C THR A 48 8.98 1.97 -9.60
N ASP A 49 7.96 1.93 -10.43
CA ASP A 49 7.29 3.13 -10.96
C ASP A 49 5.75 2.96 -10.89
N ASN A 50 5.00 3.92 -11.41
CA ASN A 50 3.53 3.95 -11.32
C ASN A 50 2.79 3.01 -12.29
N LYS A 51 3.51 2.35 -13.20
CA LYS A 51 3.00 1.48 -14.28
C LYS A 51 3.57 0.08 -14.24
N GLN A 52 4.71 -0.12 -13.58
CA GLN A 52 5.40 -1.39 -13.47
C GLN A 52 6.31 -1.42 -12.25
N PHE A 53 6.72 -2.63 -11.88
CA PHE A 53 7.92 -2.83 -11.07
C PHE A 53 8.82 -3.87 -11.74
N ALA A 54 10.12 -3.79 -11.47
CA ALA A 54 11.09 -4.77 -11.92
C ALA A 54 11.80 -5.35 -10.72
N THR A 55 11.88 -6.68 -10.66
CA THR A 55 12.63 -7.41 -9.63
C THR A 55 13.79 -8.14 -10.28
N THR A 56 15.00 -7.88 -9.80
CA THR A 56 16.22 -8.58 -10.22
C THR A 56 16.63 -9.55 -9.13
N ASN A 57 16.96 -10.79 -9.50
CA ASN A 57 17.59 -11.75 -8.60
C ASN A 57 19.10 -11.47 -8.55
N SER A 58 19.61 -11.01 -7.41
CA SER A 58 21.02 -10.69 -7.21
C SER A 58 21.86 -11.91 -6.81
N SER A 59 21.23 -13.05 -6.53
CA SER A 59 21.91 -14.27 -6.11
C SER A 59 22.37 -15.15 -7.29
N GLU A 60 23.16 -16.18 -6.98
CA GLU A 60 23.59 -17.22 -7.93
C GLU A 60 22.59 -18.39 -8.05
N PHE A 61 21.50 -18.36 -7.28
CA PHE A 61 20.50 -19.43 -7.22
C PHE A 61 19.13 -18.93 -7.68
N PRO A 62 18.26 -19.79 -8.23
CA PRO A 62 16.89 -19.41 -8.53
C PRO A 62 16.14 -18.97 -7.27
N LEU A 63 15.31 -17.93 -7.37
CA LEU A 63 14.48 -17.44 -6.28
C LEU A 63 13.00 -17.57 -6.63
N ASN A 64 12.22 -18.06 -5.66
CA ASN A 64 10.76 -18.03 -5.70
C ASN A 64 10.26 -16.93 -4.78
N ILE A 65 9.67 -15.89 -5.36
CA ILE A 65 9.17 -14.74 -4.62
C ILE A 65 7.66 -14.69 -4.81
N ALA A 66 6.95 -14.43 -3.72
CA ALA A 66 5.55 -14.06 -3.79
C ALA A 66 5.42 -12.55 -3.60
N TYR A 67 4.54 -11.91 -4.38
CA TYR A 67 4.20 -10.50 -4.21
C TYR A 67 2.70 -10.27 -4.08
N LYS A 68 2.35 -9.17 -3.44
CA LYS A 68 0.97 -8.69 -3.32
C LYS A 68 0.94 -7.17 -3.37
N LEU A 69 -0.06 -6.62 -4.05
CA LEU A 69 -0.17 -5.19 -4.31
C LEU A 69 -1.50 -4.63 -3.83
N PHE A 70 -1.48 -3.42 -3.27
CA PHE A 70 -2.66 -2.67 -2.85
C PHE A 70 -2.58 -1.25 -3.41
N TRP A 71 -3.59 -0.84 -4.17
CA TRP A 71 -3.68 0.53 -4.70
C TRP A 71 -4.37 1.45 -3.70
N TYR A 72 -4.02 2.74 -3.74
CA TYR A 72 -4.69 3.76 -2.94
C TYR A 72 -4.83 5.08 -3.71
N ASP A 73 -5.84 5.86 -3.32
CA ASP A 73 -6.05 7.22 -3.82
C ASP A 73 -5.25 8.27 -3.04
N LYS A 74 -5.44 9.55 -3.40
CA LYS A 74 -4.76 10.69 -2.77
C LYS A 74 -4.97 10.85 -1.27
N ASP A 75 -6.06 10.30 -0.74
CA ASP A 75 -6.39 10.38 0.68
C ASP A 75 -5.93 9.09 1.40
N GLY A 76 -5.48 8.09 0.66
CA GLY A 76 -4.99 6.81 1.15
C GLY A 76 -6.08 5.74 1.24
N VAL A 77 -7.21 5.93 0.57
CA VAL A 77 -8.30 4.96 0.53
C VAL A 77 -7.96 3.86 -0.47
N THR A 78 -8.07 2.61 -0.03
CA THR A 78 -7.81 1.42 -0.87
C THR A 78 -8.69 1.44 -2.13
N GLN A 79 -8.07 1.16 -3.27
CA GLN A 79 -8.74 1.03 -4.57
C GLN A 79 -8.66 -0.44 -5.02
N SER A 80 -9.78 -1.04 -5.42
CA SER A 80 -9.86 -2.45 -5.80
C SER A 80 -10.63 -2.66 -7.10
N PHE A 81 -10.35 -3.78 -7.78
CA PHE A 81 -11.01 -4.10 -9.06
C PHE A 81 -12.44 -4.61 -8.87
N ASN A 82 -12.74 -5.30 -7.76
CA ASN A 82 -13.98 -6.08 -7.57
C ASN A 82 -14.70 -5.79 -6.24
N ASN A 83 -14.64 -4.56 -5.72
CA ASN A 83 -15.20 -4.16 -4.40
C ASN A 83 -14.75 -5.07 -3.24
N THR A 84 -13.68 -5.83 -3.44
CA THR A 84 -13.12 -6.81 -2.52
C THR A 84 -11.61 -6.61 -2.50
N ASP A 85 -11.06 -6.39 -1.31
CA ASP A 85 -9.64 -6.06 -1.11
C ASP A 85 -8.71 -7.30 -1.22
N SER A 86 -9.24 -8.43 -1.67
CA SER A 86 -8.51 -9.69 -1.69
C SER A 86 -7.75 -9.89 -3.01
N THR A 87 -6.71 -9.09 -3.26
CA THR A 87 -5.73 -9.47 -4.28
C THR A 87 -4.98 -10.71 -3.78
N PRO A 88 -4.99 -11.86 -4.49
CA PRO A 88 -4.22 -13.02 -4.08
C PRO A 88 -2.71 -12.75 -4.22
N TRP A 89 -1.90 -13.50 -3.47
CA TRP A 89 -0.46 -13.53 -3.70
C TRP A 89 -0.17 -14.06 -5.10
N GLN A 90 0.74 -13.40 -5.81
CA GLN A 90 1.23 -13.77 -7.13
C GLN A 90 2.68 -14.22 -7.00
N TYR A 91 3.14 -15.10 -7.89
CA TYR A 91 4.49 -15.68 -7.81
C TYR A 91 5.39 -15.18 -8.95
N LEU A 92 6.66 -14.97 -8.62
CA LEU A 92 7.74 -14.64 -9.52
C LEU A 92 8.84 -15.66 -9.33
N TRP A 93 9.11 -16.43 -10.39
CA TRP A 93 10.23 -17.34 -10.43
C TRP A 93 11.38 -16.68 -11.19
N LEU A 94 12.42 -16.29 -10.47
CA LEU A 94 13.57 -15.58 -11.02
C LEU A 94 14.76 -16.53 -11.12
N GLN A 95 15.26 -16.73 -12.34
CA GLN A 95 16.55 -17.39 -12.55
C GLN A 95 17.70 -16.53 -11.97
N PRO A 96 18.88 -17.12 -11.72
CA PRO A 96 20.05 -16.36 -11.27
C PRO A 96 20.30 -15.15 -12.17
N LYS A 97 20.52 -13.97 -11.57
CA LYS A 97 20.79 -12.70 -12.28
C LYS A 97 19.65 -12.21 -13.20
N GLN A 98 18.50 -12.88 -13.21
CA GLN A 98 17.38 -12.50 -14.06
C GLN A 98 16.69 -11.25 -13.49
N LYS A 99 16.42 -10.30 -14.39
CA LYS A 99 15.48 -9.20 -14.16
C LYS A 99 14.13 -9.52 -14.80
N GLN A 100 13.06 -9.42 -14.03
CA GLN A 100 11.69 -9.62 -14.50
C GLN A 100 10.84 -8.39 -14.25
N PHE A 101 10.06 -8.00 -15.26
CA PHE A 101 9.14 -6.87 -15.21
C PHE A 101 7.71 -7.35 -14.96
N VAL A 102 6.98 -6.59 -14.15
CA VAL A 102 5.56 -6.80 -13.90
C VAL A 102 4.82 -5.51 -14.19
N THR A 103 4.01 -5.50 -15.25
CA THR A 103 3.13 -4.39 -15.59
C THR A 103 1.96 -4.32 -14.63
N LEU A 104 1.64 -3.10 -14.20
CA LEU A 104 0.60 -2.81 -13.25
C LEU A 104 -0.58 -2.11 -13.93
N THR A 105 -1.77 -2.62 -13.66
CA THR A 105 -3.03 -1.98 -14.07
C THR A 105 -3.65 -1.30 -12.87
N LYS A 106 -4.06 -0.05 -13.04
CA LYS A 106 -4.81 0.69 -12.02
C LYS A 106 -6.24 0.16 -11.94
N PRO A 107 -6.79 -0.10 -10.74
CA PRO A 107 -8.17 -0.51 -10.56
C PRO A 107 -9.17 0.58 -10.93
N THR A 108 -8.82 1.84 -10.59
CA THR A 108 -9.68 3.01 -10.78
C THR A 108 -8.86 4.20 -11.31
N PRO A 109 -9.50 5.19 -11.96
CA PRO A 109 -8.84 6.45 -12.33
C PRO A 109 -8.23 7.21 -11.14
N GLU A 110 -8.81 7.07 -9.96
CA GLU A 110 -8.41 7.73 -8.71
C GLU A 110 -7.16 7.08 -8.07
N SER A 111 -6.76 5.90 -8.53
CA SER A 111 -5.58 5.19 -8.03
C SER A 111 -4.31 5.97 -8.35
N ILE A 112 -3.66 6.56 -7.34
CA ILE A 112 -2.46 7.40 -7.54
C ILE A 112 -1.16 6.65 -7.31
N SER A 113 -1.14 5.69 -6.37
CA SER A 113 0.05 4.95 -5.97
C SER A 113 -0.35 3.63 -5.33
N TYR A 114 0.63 2.78 -5.03
CA TYR A 114 0.41 1.44 -4.49
C TYR A 114 1.41 1.08 -3.40
N ARG A 115 1.05 0.05 -2.64
CA ARG A 115 1.94 -0.64 -1.72
C ARG A 115 2.23 -2.03 -2.26
N LEU A 116 3.51 -2.36 -2.38
CA LEU A 116 4.02 -3.64 -2.84
C LEU A 116 4.63 -4.40 -1.66
N TYR A 117 4.10 -5.60 -1.41
CA TYR A 117 4.66 -6.56 -0.48
C TYR A 117 5.38 -7.65 -1.25
N LEU A 118 6.59 -7.99 -0.85
CA LEU A 118 7.42 -9.04 -1.41
C LEU A 118 7.87 -9.98 -0.28
N ARG A 119 7.74 -11.29 -0.50
CA ARG A 119 8.20 -12.31 0.44
C ARG A 119 8.84 -13.49 -0.28
N GLY A 120 9.80 -14.13 0.39
CA GLY A 120 10.31 -15.41 -0.08
C GLY A 120 9.21 -16.47 0.02
N ASN A 121 9.04 -17.27 -1.03
CA ASN A 121 8.17 -18.43 -0.95
C ASN A 121 8.89 -19.51 -0.13
N ARG A 122 8.26 -19.97 0.95
CA ARG A 122 8.78 -21.04 1.82
C ARG A 122 8.47 -22.40 1.23
#